data_AF-F5S5C1-F1
#
_entry.id   AF-F5S5C1-F1
#
_cell.length_a   1.000
_cell.length_b   1.000
_cell.length_c   1.000
_cell.angle_alpha   90.00
_cell.angle_beta   90.00
_cell.angle_gamma   90.00
#
_symmetry.space_group_name_H-M   'P 1'
#
loop_
_entity.id
_entity.type
_entity.pdbx_description
1 polymer ?
#
loop_
_entity_poly.entity_id
_entity_poly.type
_entity_poly.pdbx_seq_one_letter_code
_entity_poly.pdbx_strand_id
1 'polypeptide(L)'
;MNALDIYLDNLNTLTQRLSPQESKKMMRKIGAKIRQNNRERIIANLQPDGSPMRRRKDSDKDYLEGYRKLRRNEELKVGRMFIYDGPEMRQRNIGQLREMLTIKRPEHDKKYGFPYRFHKGGGYYQRSSYDSDYVQGFALSRGGSLGQDGVSKFNRKFIYVPDKSGKKRIHEKLMFRKINQFKYLKLKATSHEAAIGFLSGLTAYIAHAHQYGEGNRPQRKLLGFSDDDLQIVETVLRQYFATA
;
A
#
# COMPACT_ATOMS: atom_id res chain seq x y z
N MET A 1 30.08 28.53 16.54
CA MET A 1 29.58 27.81 15.35
C MET A 1 28.91 26.54 15.82
N ASN A 2 27.71 26.25 15.33
CA ASN A 2 27.01 24.99 15.62
C ASN A 2 27.76 23.83 14.92
N ALA A 3 27.65 22.61 15.44
CA ALA A 3 28.13 21.39 14.78
C ALA A 3 27.63 21.27 13.32
N LEU A 4 26.42 21.77 13.03
CA LEU A 4 25.90 21.86 11.67
C LEU A 4 26.70 22.85 10.79
N ASP A 5 27.09 24.01 11.33
CA ASP A 5 27.88 25.00 10.60
C ASP A 5 29.27 24.47 10.29
N ILE A 6 29.91 23.80 11.26
CA ILE A 6 31.22 23.16 11.10
C ILE A 6 31.13 22.04 10.06
N TYR A 7 30.06 21.26 10.06
CA TYR A 7 29.82 20.23 9.05
C TYR A 7 29.65 20.83 7.65
N LEU A 8 28.88 21.91 7.53
CA LEU A 8 28.69 22.62 6.26
C LEU A 8 29.99 23.27 5.75
N ASP A 9 30.79 23.86 6.63
CA ASP A 9 32.10 24.44 6.27
C ASP A 9 33.11 23.38 5.84
N ASN A 10 33.13 22.23 6.52
CA ASN A 10 33.96 21.08 6.12
C ASN A 10 33.52 20.54 4.74
N LEU A 11 32.22 20.46 4.48
CA LEU A 11 31.72 20.07 3.16
C LEU A 11 32.06 21.11 2.09
N ASN A 12 32.01 22.40 2.39
CA ASN A 12 32.39 23.48 1.49
C ASN A 12 33.89 23.44 1.14
N THR A 13 34.75 23.25 2.14
CA THR A 13 36.20 23.11 1.90
C THR A 13 36.54 21.82 1.14
N LEU A 14 35.86 20.71 1.42
CA LEU A 14 36.00 19.47 0.66
C LEU A 14 35.53 19.60 -0.79
N THR A 15 34.43 20.34 -1.04
CA THR A 15 33.93 20.59 -2.41
C THR A 15 34.79 21.57 -3.18
N GLN A 16 35.45 22.54 -2.52
CA GLN A 16 36.41 23.44 -3.16
C GLN A 16 37.70 22.75 -3.63
N ARG A 17 38.06 21.60 -3.04
CA ARG A 17 39.20 20.78 -3.49
C ARG A 17 38.89 19.97 -4.75
N LEU A 18 37.61 19.74 -5.05
CA LEU A 18 37.19 19.04 -6.25
C LEU A 18 37.15 20.00 -7.44
N SER A 19 37.65 19.56 -8.59
CA SER A 19 37.46 20.34 -9.82
C SER A 19 35.96 20.51 -10.13
N PRO A 20 35.56 21.57 -10.86
CA PRO A 20 34.15 21.74 -11.26
C PRO A 20 33.57 20.53 -12.00
N GLN A 21 34.41 19.78 -12.72
CA GLN A 21 34.02 18.57 -13.44
C GLN A 21 33.73 17.41 -12.47
N GLU A 22 34.58 17.19 -11.47
CA GLU A 22 34.40 16.17 -10.45
C GLU A 22 33.21 16.47 -9.55
N SER A 23 33.06 17.73 -9.13
CA SER A 23 31.89 18.13 -8.35
C SER A 23 30.59 17.94 -9.14
N LYS A 24 30.58 18.30 -10.44
CA LYS A 24 29.41 18.02 -11.31
C LYS A 24 29.15 16.53 -11.45
N LYS A 25 30.18 15.69 -11.52
CA LYS A 25 30.05 14.23 -11.57
C LYS A 25 29.45 13.69 -10.27
N MET A 26 29.87 14.22 -9.13
CA MET A 26 29.33 13.89 -7.81
C MET A 26 27.86 14.30 -7.68
N MET A 27 27.54 15.57 -7.94
CA MET A 27 26.17 16.11 -7.92
C MET A 27 25.24 15.32 -8.84
N ARG A 28 25.71 14.95 -10.04
CA ARG A 28 24.93 14.12 -10.97
C ARG A 28 24.69 12.70 -10.44
N LYS A 29 25.65 12.09 -9.73
CA LYS A 29 25.49 10.76 -9.11
C LYS A 29 24.47 10.81 -7.97
N ILE A 30 24.57 11.81 -7.08
CA ILE A 30 23.62 12.06 -6.01
C ILE A 30 22.21 12.26 -6.57
N GLY A 31 22.07 13.20 -7.51
CA GLY A 31 20.79 13.50 -8.14
C GLY A 31 20.19 12.31 -8.89
N ALA A 32 21.00 11.45 -9.50
CA ALA A 32 20.52 10.24 -10.16
C ALA A 32 19.91 9.25 -9.15
N LYS A 33 20.54 9.09 -7.98
CA LYS A 33 20.06 8.18 -6.95
C LYS A 33 18.80 8.68 -6.25
N ILE A 34 18.76 9.97 -5.87
CA ILE A 34 17.53 10.58 -5.31
C ILE A 34 16.38 10.52 -6.34
N ARG A 35 16.67 10.73 -7.62
CA ARG A 35 15.67 10.62 -8.69
C ARG A 35 15.12 9.20 -8.82
N GLN A 36 15.98 8.19 -8.69
CA GLN A 36 15.55 6.80 -8.67
C GLN A 36 14.62 6.54 -7.48
N ASN A 37 14.99 6.99 -6.27
CA ASN A 37 14.15 6.82 -5.08
C ASN A 37 12.80 7.53 -5.21
N ASN A 38 12.78 8.78 -5.68
CA ASN A 38 11.54 9.49 -5.99
C ASN A 38 10.68 8.72 -6.99
N ARG A 39 11.28 8.15 -8.05
CA ARG A 39 10.57 7.31 -9.00
C ARG A 39 9.95 6.08 -8.33
N GLU A 40 10.70 5.38 -7.49
CA GLU A 40 10.22 4.18 -6.77
C GLU A 40 9.05 4.52 -5.84
N ARG A 41 9.16 5.61 -5.07
CA ARG A 41 8.06 6.12 -4.25
C ARG A 41 6.83 6.51 -5.05
N ILE A 42 6.99 7.24 -6.16
CA ILE A 42 5.87 7.63 -7.03
C ILE A 42 5.21 6.39 -7.65
N ILE A 43 5.98 5.38 -8.07
CA ILE A 43 5.44 4.11 -8.58
C ILE A 43 4.63 3.38 -7.50
N ALA A 44 5.11 3.40 -6.26
CA ALA A 44 4.45 2.76 -5.13
C ALA A 44 3.32 3.62 -4.52
N ASN A 45 3.10 4.85 -4.99
CA ASN A 45 2.22 5.84 -4.38
C ASN A 45 2.52 6.04 -2.87
N LEU A 46 3.81 6.17 -2.51
CA LEU A 46 4.27 6.44 -1.16
C LEU A 46 4.76 7.88 -1.01
N GLN A 47 4.53 8.47 0.15
CA GLN A 47 5.07 9.75 0.57
C GLN A 47 6.56 9.60 0.93
N PRO A 48 7.33 10.70 1.07
CA PRO A 48 8.73 10.64 1.50
C PRO A 48 8.93 10.01 2.89
N ASP A 49 7.95 10.11 3.79
CA ASP A 49 7.96 9.45 5.10
C ASP A 49 7.57 7.95 5.05
N GLY A 50 7.34 7.40 3.85
CA GLY A 50 6.93 6.02 3.64
C GLY A 50 5.42 5.76 3.80
N SER A 51 4.63 6.74 4.23
CA SER A 51 3.18 6.59 4.34
C SER A 51 2.50 6.53 2.96
N PRO A 52 1.34 5.84 2.81
CA PRO A 52 0.65 5.77 1.52
C PRO A 52 0.05 7.13 1.13
N MET A 53 0.19 7.51 -0.14
CA MET A 53 -0.47 8.71 -0.69
C MET A 53 -1.99 8.58 -0.62
N ARG A 54 -2.65 9.66 -0.18
CA ARG A 54 -4.11 9.72 -0.09
C ARG A 54 -4.76 9.47 -1.46
N ARG A 55 -5.65 8.49 -1.58
CA ARG A 55 -6.32 8.14 -2.85
C ARG A 55 -7.30 9.23 -3.30
N ARG A 56 -7.71 9.18 -4.58
CA ARG A 56 -8.80 10.02 -5.08
C ARG A 56 -10.09 9.61 -4.36
N LYS A 57 -10.90 10.58 -3.91
CA LYS A 57 -12.01 10.41 -2.94
C LYS A 57 -13.21 9.59 -3.45
N ASP A 58 -13.06 8.83 -4.53
CA ASP A 58 -14.21 8.27 -5.26
C ASP A 58 -14.24 6.74 -5.10
N SER A 59 -14.82 6.23 -4.01
CA SER A 59 -15.49 4.93 -3.93
C SER A 59 -15.84 4.58 -2.47
N ASP A 60 -17.14 4.51 -2.13
CA ASP A 60 -17.67 3.98 -0.85
C ASP A 60 -17.20 2.55 -0.51
N LYS A 61 -16.51 1.88 -1.43
CA LYS A 61 -16.02 0.49 -1.31
C LYS A 61 -14.53 0.34 -1.59
N ASP A 62 -13.71 1.33 -1.26
CA ASP A 62 -12.24 1.25 -1.43
C ASP A 62 -11.61 0.03 -0.71
N TYR A 63 -12.21 -0.44 0.38
CA TYR A 63 -11.79 -1.66 1.10
C TYR A 63 -11.92 -2.95 0.28
N LEU A 64 -12.72 -2.96 -0.80
CA LEU A 64 -12.81 -4.10 -1.73
C LEU A 64 -11.74 -4.05 -2.82
N GLU A 65 -10.89 -3.02 -2.86
CA GLU A 65 -9.87 -2.91 -3.88
C GLU A 65 -8.81 -4.01 -3.74
N GLY A 66 -8.45 -4.65 -4.86
CA GLY A 66 -7.59 -5.82 -4.85
C GLY A 66 -8.31 -7.12 -4.51
N TYR A 67 -9.60 -7.05 -4.18
CA TYR A 67 -10.45 -8.20 -3.97
C TYR A 67 -11.43 -8.37 -5.14
N ARG A 68 -11.83 -9.60 -5.38
CA ARG A 68 -12.88 -9.95 -6.31
C ARG A 68 -13.95 -10.74 -5.60
N LYS A 69 -15.19 -10.64 -6.08
CA LYS A 69 -16.28 -11.47 -5.60
C LYS A 69 -15.93 -12.96 -5.76
N LEU A 70 -16.30 -13.77 -4.77
CA LEU A 70 -16.19 -15.22 -4.83
C LEU A 70 -17.02 -15.73 -6.01
N ARG A 71 -16.44 -16.58 -6.86
CA ARG A 71 -17.17 -17.11 -8.04
C ARG A 71 -18.22 -18.11 -7.58
N ARG A 72 -19.28 -18.29 -8.38
CA ARG A 72 -20.41 -19.19 -8.06
C ARG A 72 -19.94 -20.59 -7.62
N ASN A 73 -18.99 -21.17 -8.34
CA ASN A 73 -18.47 -22.52 -8.09
C ASN A 73 -17.11 -22.53 -7.37
N GLU A 74 -16.62 -21.39 -6.85
CA GLU A 74 -15.37 -21.35 -6.10
C GLU A 74 -15.62 -21.63 -4.62
N GLU A 75 -14.93 -22.62 -4.06
CA GLU A 75 -14.93 -22.85 -2.62
C GLU A 75 -13.99 -21.87 -1.91
N LEU A 76 -14.49 -21.26 -0.83
CA LEU A 76 -13.62 -20.62 0.15
C LEU A 76 -12.93 -21.74 0.94
N LYS A 77 -11.63 -21.62 1.22
CA LYS A 77 -10.85 -22.64 1.93
C LYS A 77 -10.57 -22.19 3.37
N VAL A 78 -10.41 -23.14 4.28
CA VAL A 78 -9.84 -22.87 5.61
C VAL A 78 -8.45 -22.24 5.45
N GLY A 79 -8.13 -21.26 6.29
CA GLY A 79 -6.92 -20.43 6.23
C GLY A 79 -6.93 -19.35 5.15
N ARG A 80 -7.97 -19.28 4.30
CA ARG A 80 -8.04 -18.27 3.24
C ARG A 80 -8.60 -16.96 3.78
N MET A 81 -7.90 -15.87 3.49
CA MET A 81 -8.34 -14.52 3.82
C MET A 81 -9.44 -14.03 2.86
N PHE A 82 -10.45 -13.33 3.40
CA PHE A 82 -11.55 -12.75 2.64
C PHE A 82 -12.16 -11.54 3.35
N ILE A 83 -12.91 -10.72 2.62
CA ILE A 83 -13.77 -9.65 3.14
C ILE A 83 -15.22 -10.09 2.98
N TYR A 84 -16.04 -9.84 4.00
CA TYR A 84 -17.50 -9.98 3.91
C TYR A 84 -18.16 -8.59 4.00
N ASP A 85 -18.95 -8.23 3.01
CA ASP A 85 -19.69 -6.95 2.93
C ASP A 85 -21.20 -7.23 2.83
N GLY A 86 -21.70 -8.14 3.67
CA GLY A 86 -23.11 -8.52 3.70
C GLY A 86 -23.97 -7.53 4.49
N PRO A 87 -25.29 -7.47 4.23
CA PRO A 87 -26.21 -6.55 4.94
C PRO A 87 -26.26 -6.78 6.46
N GLU A 88 -25.86 -7.96 6.93
CA GLU A 88 -25.80 -8.34 8.34
C GLU A 88 -24.58 -7.73 9.07
N MET A 89 -23.66 -7.07 8.34
CA MET A 89 -22.50 -6.42 8.93
C MET A 89 -22.90 -5.11 9.64
N ARG A 90 -22.56 -5.01 10.92
CA ARG A 90 -22.50 -3.71 11.61
C ARG A 90 -21.53 -2.79 10.85
N GLN A 91 -21.86 -1.50 10.72
CA GLN A 91 -21.04 -0.52 10.00
C GLN A 91 -19.56 -0.54 10.43
N ARG A 92 -19.27 -0.73 11.73
CA ARG A 92 -17.90 -0.83 12.28
C ARG A 92 -17.07 -2.03 11.77
N ASN A 93 -17.71 -3.02 11.18
CA ASN A 93 -17.08 -4.27 10.73
C ASN A 93 -16.97 -4.36 9.19
N ILE A 94 -17.47 -3.37 8.46
CA ILE A 94 -17.38 -3.30 6.99
C ILE A 94 -15.91 -3.26 6.57
N GLY A 95 -15.56 -4.05 5.56
CA GLY A 95 -14.19 -4.09 5.01
C GLY A 95 -13.15 -4.79 5.88
N GLN A 96 -13.52 -5.33 7.05
CA GLN A 96 -12.58 -6.11 7.86
C GLN A 96 -12.15 -7.39 7.15
N LEU A 97 -10.84 -7.63 7.17
CA LEU A 97 -10.25 -8.85 6.67
C LEU A 97 -10.43 -10.00 7.67
N ARG A 98 -10.95 -11.12 7.17
CA ARG A 98 -11.25 -12.32 7.96
C ARG A 98 -10.48 -13.52 7.47
N GLU A 99 -10.11 -14.39 8.40
CA GLU A 99 -9.57 -15.71 8.13
C GLU A 99 -10.65 -16.77 8.37
N MET A 100 -10.87 -17.64 7.39
CA MET A 100 -11.79 -18.76 7.56
C MET A 100 -11.13 -19.86 8.40
N LEU A 101 -11.66 -20.15 9.59
CA LEU A 101 -11.09 -21.16 10.49
C LEU A 101 -11.73 -22.54 10.32
N THR A 102 -13.04 -22.58 10.12
CA THR A 102 -13.77 -23.85 9.93
C THR A 102 -14.78 -23.71 8.81
N ILE A 103 -15.09 -24.81 8.12
CA ILE A 103 -16.09 -24.83 7.04
C ILE A 103 -16.99 -26.06 7.21
N LYS A 104 -18.30 -25.84 7.13
CA LYS A 104 -19.29 -26.90 7.03
C LYS A 104 -19.44 -27.33 5.56
N ARG A 105 -19.26 -28.63 5.30
CA ARG A 105 -19.45 -29.24 3.98
C ARG A 105 -20.80 -29.95 3.87
N PRO A 106 -21.35 -30.17 2.66
CA PRO A 106 -22.58 -30.96 2.47
C PRO A 106 -22.47 -32.36 3.08
N GLU A 107 -21.29 -32.98 2.96
CA GLU A 107 -20.96 -34.31 3.52
C GLU A 107 -21.18 -34.38 5.03
N HIS A 108 -21.02 -33.26 5.74
CA HIS A 108 -21.19 -33.20 7.19
C HIS A 108 -22.65 -33.44 7.59
N ASP A 109 -23.62 -32.98 6.80
CA ASP A 109 -25.03 -33.24 7.07
C ASP A 109 -25.44 -34.65 6.64
N LYS A 110 -24.79 -35.23 5.61
CA LYS A 110 -24.97 -36.66 5.29
C LYS A 110 -24.41 -37.58 6.38
N LYS A 111 -23.26 -37.22 6.95
CA LYS A 111 -22.57 -38.02 7.97
C LYS A 111 -23.25 -37.98 9.34
N TYR A 112 -23.73 -36.81 9.76
CA TYR A 112 -24.27 -36.61 11.10
C TYR A 112 -25.78 -36.38 11.13
N GLY A 113 -26.45 -36.29 9.98
CA GLY A 113 -27.89 -36.03 9.86
C GLY A 113 -28.31 -34.62 10.30
N PHE A 114 -29.56 -34.50 10.73
CA PHE A 114 -30.14 -33.34 11.43
C PHE A 114 -30.16 -33.57 12.96
N PRO A 115 -29.02 -33.53 13.67
CA PRO A 115 -29.02 -33.78 15.10
C PRO A 115 -29.39 -32.50 15.85
N TYR A 116 -30.29 -32.64 16.82
CA TYR A 116 -30.38 -31.70 17.94
C TYR A 116 -29.05 -31.74 18.69
N ARG A 117 -28.40 -30.59 18.90
CA ARG A 117 -27.19 -30.51 19.74
C ARG A 117 -27.54 -30.00 21.13
N PHE A 118 -26.91 -30.61 22.13
CA PHE A 118 -27.01 -30.20 23.52
C PHE A 118 -26.07 -29.00 23.77
N HIS A 119 -26.60 -27.88 24.24
CA HIS A 119 -25.76 -26.80 24.74
C HIS A 119 -25.07 -27.23 26.04
N LYS A 120 -23.83 -26.77 26.29
CA LYS A 120 -23.13 -27.00 27.57
C LYS A 120 -23.91 -26.52 28.81
N GLY A 121 -24.92 -25.66 28.64
CA GLY A 121 -25.81 -25.15 29.69
C GLY A 121 -27.25 -25.70 29.67
N GLY A 122 -27.52 -26.76 28.91
CA GLY A 122 -28.86 -27.35 28.76
C GLY A 122 -29.69 -26.72 27.63
N GLY A 123 -30.45 -27.55 26.92
CA GLY A 123 -31.32 -27.13 25.80
C GLY A 123 -30.86 -27.67 24.45
N TYR A 124 -31.84 -27.95 23.58
CA TYR A 124 -31.64 -28.41 22.21
C TYR A 124 -31.81 -27.26 21.22
N TYR A 125 -30.88 -27.15 20.27
CA TYR A 125 -31.05 -26.25 19.12
C TYR A 125 -31.00 -27.05 17.81
N GLN A 126 -31.79 -26.60 16.84
CA GLN A 126 -31.77 -27.16 15.49
C GLN A 126 -30.58 -26.62 14.73
N ARG A 127 -29.75 -27.52 14.18
CA ARG A 127 -28.70 -27.13 13.23
C ARG A 127 -29.35 -26.72 11.92
N SER A 128 -28.97 -25.56 11.38
CA SER A 128 -29.34 -25.19 10.02
C SER A 128 -28.75 -26.19 9.02
N SER A 129 -29.54 -26.61 8.02
CA SER A 129 -29.08 -27.42 6.89
C SER A 129 -27.93 -26.75 6.14
N TYR A 130 -27.13 -27.55 5.42
CA TYR A 130 -26.19 -27.02 4.45
C TYR A 130 -26.94 -26.21 3.40
N ASP A 131 -26.44 -25.01 3.13
CA ASP A 131 -27.05 -24.07 2.21
C ASP A 131 -25.99 -23.60 1.22
N SER A 132 -26.15 -23.95 -0.05
CA SER A 132 -25.17 -23.67 -1.09
C SER A 132 -25.01 -22.19 -1.42
N ASP A 133 -25.96 -21.34 -1.05
CA ASP A 133 -25.86 -19.89 -1.24
C ASP A 133 -25.00 -19.22 -0.16
N TYR A 134 -24.61 -19.97 0.87
CA TYR A 134 -23.82 -19.49 2.00
C TYR A 134 -22.53 -20.29 2.16
N VAL A 135 -21.48 -19.62 2.64
CA VAL A 135 -20.36 -20.28 3.29
C VAL A 135 -20.70 -20.37 4.77
N GLN A 136 -20.92 -21.58 5.25
CA GLN A 136 -21.20 -21.87 6.66
C GLN A 136 -19.92 -22.34 7.34
N GLY A 137 -19.60 -21.75 8.49
CA GLY A 137 -18.36 -22.01 9.21
C GLY A 137 -17.86 -20.77 9.93
N PHE A 138 -16.87 -20.95 10.79
CA PHE A 138 -16.39 -19.88 11.68
C PHE A 138 -15.25 -19.10 11.01
N ALA A 139 -15.33 -17.77 11.04
CA ALA A 139 -14.24 -16.89 10.62
C ALA A 139 -13.98 -15.77 11.64
N LEU A 140 -12.71 -15.46 11.86
CA LEU A 140 -12.27 -14.37 12.75
C LEU A 140 -11.74 -13.20 11.93
N SER A 141 -12.07 -11.97 12.37
CA SER A 141 -11.38 -10.78 11.90
C SER A 141 -9.93 -10.78 12.39
N ARG A 142 -9.02 -10.19 11.60
CA ARG A 142 -7.60 -10.07 12.00
C ARG A 142 -7.49 -9.29 13.31
N GLY A 143 -6.97 -9.94 14.36
CA GLY A 143 -6.86 -9.37 15.72
C GLY A 143 -8.09 -9.58 16.61
N GLY A 144 -9.15 -10.22 16.11
CA GLY A 144 -10.33 -10.59 16.90
C GLY A 144 -10.12 -11.87 17.72
N SER A 145 -10.74 -11.94 18.89
CA SER A 145 -10.67 -13.11 19.78
C SER A 145 -11.84 -14.08 19.54
N LEU A 146 -11.61 -15.39 19.78
CA LEU A 146 -12.69 -16.38 19.78
C LEU A 146 -13.75 -16.01 20.84
N GLY A 147 -14.99 -15.77 20.38
CA GLY A 147 -16.14 -15.47 21.24
C GLY A 147 -16.76 -14.08 21.06
N GLN A 148 -16.02 -13.08 20.53
CA GLN A 148 -16.54 -11.71 20.37
C GLN A 148 -16.89 -11.33 18.93
N ASP A 149 -16.08 -11.73 17.94
CA ASP A 149 -16.18 -11.23 16.54
C ASP A 149 -16.43 -12.32 15.47
N GLY A 150 -16.66 -13.55 15.92
CA GLY A 150 -16.84 -14.71 15.06
C GLY A 150 -18.20 -14.75 14.39
N VAL A 151 -18.23 -14.86 13.06
CA VAL A 151 -19.45 -15.03 12.27
C VAL A 151 -19.47 -16.45 11.69
N SER A 152 -20.64 -17.11 11.73
CA SER A 152 -20.78 -18.53 11.38
C SER A 152 -21.46 -18.80 10.03
N LYS A 153 -21.97 -17.76 9.36
CA LYS A 153 -22.70 -17.88 8.10
C LYS A 153 -22.46 -16.62 7.24
N PHE A 154 -22.03 -16.81 6.00
CA PHE A 154 -21.68 -15.74 5.07
C PHE A 154 -22.40 -15.94 3.75
N ASN A 155 -23.24 -15.00 3.33
CA ASN A 155 -23.85 -15.10 2.01
C ASN A 155 -22.77 -14.93 0.92
N ARG A 156 -22.65 -15.92 0.02
CA ARG A 156 -21.61 -15.96 -1.00
C ARG A 156 -21.58 -14.72 -1.88
N LYS A 157 -22.73 -14.07 -2.08
CA LYS A 157 -22.86 -12.84 -2.89
C LYS A 157 -22.07 -11.66 -2.31
N PHE A 158 -21.68 -11.72 -1.05
CA PHE A 158 -20.96 -10.63 -0.38
C PHE A 158 -19.57 -11.04 0.10
N ILE A 159 -19.06 -12.18 -0.37
CA ILE A 159 -17.70 -12.64 -0.07
C ILE A 159 -16.76 -12.14 -1.17
N TYR A 160 -15.68 -11.49 -0.75
CA TYR A 160 -14.64 -10.97 -1.62
C TYR A 160 -13.29 -11.58 -1.22
N VAL A 161 -12.62 -12.24 -2.17
CA VAL A 161 -11.33 -12.89 -1.96
C VAL A 161 -10.22 -12.11 -2.65
N PRO A 162 -8.96 -12.16 -2.16
CA PRO A 162 -7.84 -11.53 -2.83
C PRO A 162 -7.77 -11.97 -4.28
N ASP A 163 -7.80 -10.99 -5.18
CA ASP A 163 -7.70 -11.20 -6.60
C ASP A 163 -6.22 -11.22 -6.99
N LYS A 164 -5.76 -12.32 -7.61
CA LYS A 164 -4.40 -12.36 -8.18
C LYS A 164 -4.22 -11.27 -9.25
N SER A 165 -5.29 -10.96 -10.00
CA SER A 165 -5.35 -9.81 -10.90
C SER A 165 -5.69 -8.50 -10.18
N GLY A 166 -6.06 -8.55 -8.90
CA GLY A 166 -6.26 -7.39 -8.04
C GLY A 166 -4.99 -6.58 -7.89
N LYS A 167 -3.82 -7.22 -7.79
CA LYS A 167 -2.53 -6.52 -7.87
C LYS A 167 -2.38 -5.75 -9.19
N LYS A 168 -2.81 -6.33 -10.32
CA LYS A 168 -2.81 -5.69 -11.64
C LYS A 168 -3.84 -4.54 -11.73
N ARG A 169 -5.05 -4.72 -11.20
CA ARG A 169 -6.13 -3.71 -11.17
C ARG A 169 -5.82 -2.56 -10.21
N ILE A 170 -5.16 -2.84 -9.08
CA ILE A 170 -4.59 -1.83 -8.17
C ILE A 170 -3.53 -1.04 -8.92
N HIS A 171 -2.58 -1.72 -9.59
CA HIS A 171 -1.53 -1.07 -10.38
C HIS A 171 -2.10 -0.22 -11.53
N GLU A 172 -3.20 -0.63 -12.14
CA GLU A 172 -3.91 0.13 -13.17
C GLU A 172 -4.56 1.42 -12.62
N LYS A 173 -4.95 1.41 -11.35
CA LYS A 173 -5.55 2.53 -10.61
C LYS A 173 -4.56 3.38 -9.82
N LEU A 174 -3.31 2.94 -9.67
CA LEU A 174 -2.25 3.78 -9.11
C LEU A 174 -2.18 5.08 -9.92
N MET A 175 -2.00 6.16 -9.18
CA MET A 175 -1.87 7.47 -9.79
C MET A 175 -0.47 7.59 -10.39
N PHE A 176 -0.25 8.60 -11.22
CA PHE A 176 1.12 8.95 -11.65
C PHE A 176 1.89 7.85 -12.42
N ARG A 177 1.19 6.91 -13.05
CA ARG A 177 1.78 5.79 -13.82
C ARG A 177 2.76 6.21 -14.91
N LYS A 178 2.53 7.37 -15.53
CA LYS A 178 3.38 7.89 -16.60
C LYS A 178 4.40 8.91 -16.09
N ILE A 179 4.01 9.81 -15.20
CA ILE A 179 4.85 10.94 -14.75
C ILE A 179 6.13 10.50 -14.03
N ASN A 180 6.19 9.31 -13.43
CA ASN A 180 7.43 8.76 -12.84
C ASN A 180 8.53 8.45 -13.87
N GLN A 181 8.19 8.38 -15.17
CA GLN A 181 9.17 8.06 -16.20
C GLN A 181 10.24 9.14 -16.31
N PHE A 182 11.45 8.73 -16.67
CA PHE A 182 12.61 9.61 -16.80
C PHE A 182 12.44 10.76 -17.80
N LYS A 183 11.52 10.62 -18.77
CA LYS A 183 11.20 11.71 -19.69
C LYS A 183 10.45 12.87 -19.03
N TYR A 184 9.82 12.64 -17.89
CA TYR A 184 9.01 13.61 -17.13
C TYR A 184 9.69 14.05 -15.84
N LEU A 185 10.16 13.11 -15.02
CA LEU A 185 10.98 13.39 -13.84
C LEU A 185 12.42 13.64 -14.31
N LYS A 186 12.83 14.90 -14.43
CA LYS A 186 14.14 15.30 -14.96
C LYS A 186 15.14 15.52 -13.83
N LEU A 187 16.42 15.36 -14.17
CA LEU A 187 17.57 15.73 -13.35
C LEU A 187 18.36 16.80 -14.11
N LYS A 188 18.69 17.90 -13.44
CA LYS A 188 19.70 18.87 -13.87
C LYS A 188 20.79 18.91 -12.81
N ALA A 189 22.05 18.92 -13.21
CA ALA A 189 23.17 18.98 -12.28
C ALA A 189 24.25 19.93 -12.82
N THR A 190 24.73 20.80 -11.94
CA THR A 190 25.87 21.69 -12.13
C THR A 190 27.00 21.24 -11.19
N SER A 191 28.08 22.01 -11.13
CA SER A 191 29.15 21.81 -10.15
C SER A 191 28.73 22.11 -8.71
N HIS A 192 27.60 22.78 -8.49
CA HIS A 192 27.20 23.27 -7.16
C HIS A 192 25.82 22.78 -6.71
N GLU A 193 24.98 22.35 -7.65
CA GLU A 193 23.63 21.91 -7.34
C GLU A 193 23.18 20.72 -8.21
N ALA A 194 22.25 19.95 -7.67
CA ALA A 194 21.48 18.97 -8.41
C ALA A 194 19.99 19.20 -8.14
N ALA A 195 19.22 19.46 -9.20
CA ALA A 195 17.78 19.66 -9.15
C ALA A 195 17.05 18.49 -9.79
N ILE A 196 16.05 17.95 -9.10
CA ILE A 196 15.17 16.90 -9.61
C ILE A 196 13.75 17.43 -9.59
N GLY A 197 13.03 17.28 -10.70
CA GLY A 197 11.63 17.67 -10.73
C GLY A 197 10.97 17.55 -12.09
N PHE A 198 9.73 18.06 -12.13
CA PHE A 198 8.91 18.14 -13.32
C PHE A 198 9.03 19.55 -13.88
N LEU A 199 9.85 19.71 -14.93
CA LEU A 199 10.36 21.04 -15.29
C LEU A 199 9.44 21.86 -16.21
N SER A 200 8.53 21.23 -16.96
CA SER A 200 7.68 21.96 -17.89
C SER A 200 6.38 21.24 -18.26
N GLY A 201 5.45 22.02 -18.82
CA GLY A 201 4.20 21.56 -19.42
C GLY A 201 3.18 21.02 -18.43
N LEU A 202 2.18 20.31 -18.98
CA LEU A 202 1.08 19.71 -18.21
C LEU A 202 1.55 18.80 -17.06
N THR A 203 2.69 18.15 -17.25
CA THR A 203 3.29 17.26 -16.25
C THR A 203 3.74 18.02 -15.01
N ALA A 204 4.43 19.16 -15.20
CA ALA A 204 4.83 20.04 -14.10
C ALA A 204 3.62 20.61 -13.36
N TYR A 205 2.61 21.06 -14.11
CA TYR A 205 1.35 21.56 -13.55
C TYR A 205 0.64 20.51 -12.68
N ILE A 206 0.48 19.29 -13.19
CA ILE A 206 -0.16 18.20 -12.43
C ILE A 206 0.67 17.88 -11.18
N ALA A 207 1.99 17.77 -11.30
CA ALA A 207 2.84 17.48 -10.17
C ALA A 207 2.75 18.55 -9.09
N HIS A 208 2.77 19.83 -9.47
CA HIS A 208 2.62 20.97 -8.57
C HIS A 208 1.30 20.91 -7.81
N ALA A 209 0.19 20.74 -8.53
CA ALA A 209 -1.13 20.66 -7.94
C ALA A 209 -1.25 19.51 -6.93
N HIS A 210 -0.56 18.40 -7.17
CA HIS A 210 -0.53 17.30 -6.20
C HIS A 210 0.45 17.52 -5.06
N GLN A 211 1.63 18.11 -5.31
CA GLN A 211 2.64 18.43 -4.30
C GLN A 211 2.05 19.29 -3.17
N TYR A 212 1.19 20.24 -3.52
CA TYR A 212 0.59 21.21 -2.59
C TYR A 212 -0.92 21.02 -2.35
N GLY A 213 -1.59 20.10 -3.05
CA GLY A 213 -3.01 19.82 -2.86
C GLY A 213 -3.95 20.89 -3.44
N GLU A 214 -3.61 21.45 -4.61
CA GLU A 214 -4.36 22.51 -5.26
C GLU A 214 -5.59 22.01 -6.02
N GLY A 215 -6.62 22.86 -6.10
CA GLY A 215 -7.82 22.60 -6.89
C GLY A 215 -8.60 21.37 -6.40
N ASN A 216 -8.83 21.27 -5.08
CA ASN A 216 -9.57 20.20 -4.41
C ASN A 216 -8.93 18.79 -4.56
N ARG A 217 -7.65 18.73 -4.92
CA ARG A 217 -6.86 17.49 -4.94
C ARG A 217 -6.27 17.26 -3.56
N PRO A 218 -6.25 16.02 -3.04
CA PRO A 218 -5.50 15.76 -1.83
C PRO A 218 -3.99 15.93 -2.10
N GLN A 219 -3.27 16.42 -1.10
CA GLN A 219 -1.82 16.58 -1.14
C GLN A 219 -1.11 15.22 -1.23
N ARG A 220 -0.16 15.13 -2.15
CA ARG A 220 0.69 13.96 -2.42
C ARG A 220 2.07 14.49 -2.78
N LYS A 221 3.02 14.36 -1.85
CA LYS A 221 4.40 14.85 -2.01
C LYS A 221 5.13 13.93 -2.98
N LEU A 222 5.14 14.31 -4.26
CA LEU A 222 5.85 13.58 -5.33
C LEU A 222 7.36 13.80 -5.26
N LEU A 223 7.77 14.95 -4.76
CA LEU A 223 9.16 15.33 -4.54
C LEU A 223 9.37 15.62 -3.06
N GLY A 224 10.52 15.20 -2.54
CA GLY A 224 10.94 15.41 -1.16
C GLY A 224 12.10 14.49 -0.80
N PHE A 225 12.68 14.73 0.37
CA PHE A 225 13.68 13.86 0.97
C PHE A 225 12.99 12.95 1.99
N SER A 226 13.29 11.66 1.87
CA SER A 226 13.10 10.64 2.91
C SER A 226 14.40 10.48 3.71
N ASP A 227 14.33 9.80 4.84
CA ASP A 227 15.53 9.45 5.62
C ASP A 227 16.51 8.61 4.79
N ASP A 228 16.00 7.71 3.95
CA ASP A 228 16.82 6.91 3.03
C ASP A 228 17.57 7.79 2.01
N ASP A 229 16.98 8.90 1.56
CA ASP A 229 17.65 9.81 0.62
C ASP A 229 18.83 10.52 1.27
N LEU A 230 18.72 10.88 2.54
CA LEU A 230 19.81 11.50 3.29
C LEU A 230 20.98 10.52 3.48
N GLN A 231 20.67 9.25 3.83
CA GLN A 231 21.68 8.19 3.93
C GLN A 231 22.38 7.94 2.60
N ILE A 232 21.63 8.00 1.49
CA ILE A 232 22.18 7.88 0.15
C ILE A 232 23.14 9.03 -0.18
N VAL A 233 22.75 10.27 0.12
CA VAL A 233 23.60 11.44 -0.10
C VAL A 233 24.90 11.26 0.68
N GLU A 234 24.80 10.92 1.96
CA GLU A 234 25.95 10.68 2.82
C GLU A 234 26.85 9.57 2.27
N THR A 235 26.26 8.43 1.89
CA THR A 235 27.00 7.28 1.32
C THR A 235 27.75 7.68 0.06
N VAL A 236 27.10 8.42 -0.85
CA VAL A 236 27.74 8.85 -2.10
C VAL A 236 28.88 9.84 -1.83
N LEU A 237 28.70 10.77 -0.89
CA LEU A 237 29.75 11.70 -0.49
C LEU A 237 30.96 10.96 0.10
N ARG A 238 30.72 10.05 1.06
CA ARG A 238 31.78 9.22 1.66
C ARG A 238 32.55 8.42 0.62
N GLN A 239 31.85 7.80 -0.33
CA GLN A 239 32.49 7.06 -1.41
C GLN A 239 33.37 7.95 -2.28
N TYR A 240 32.90 9.14 -2.66
CA TYR A 240 33.67 10.05 -3.50
C TYR A 240 34.95 10.51 -2.82
N PHE A 241 34.88 10.90 -1.54
CA PHE A 241 36.04 11.37 -0.78
C PHE A 241 36.96 10.26 -0.27
N ALA A 242 36.52 8.99 -0.27
CA ALA A 242 37.41 7.86 0.00
C ALA A 242 38.28 7.49 -1.21
N THR A 243 37.89 7.93 -2.41
CA THR A 243 38.58 7.62 -3.69
C THR A 243 39.31 8.80 -4.32
N ALA A 244 39.15 10.00 -3.77
CA ALA A 244 39.80 11.24 -4.21
C ALA A 244 40.96 11.58 -3.27
#